data_AF-A0A7J8THX8-F1
#
_entry.id   AF-A0A7J8THX8-F1
#
_cell.length_a   1.000
_cell.length_b   1.000
_cell.length_c   1.000
_cell.angle_alpha   90.00
_cell.angle_beta   90.00
_cell.angle_gamma   90.00
#
_symmetry.space_group_name_H-M   'P 1'
#
loop_
_entity.id
_entity.type
_entity.pdbx_description
1 polymer ?
#
loop_
_entity_poly.entity_id
_entity_poly.type
_entity_poly.pdbx_seq_one_letter_code
_entity_poly.pdbx_strand_id
1 'polypeptide(L)'
;MSGFSQSSVSSQNSRGTKRKWVLEEDVAFVSCMVNLHNVGTFNADTRFNASYLNELERMLEKVLPHAILKAKPNLNSRIRTLKRDWAIVYDILSSHWEICSNNYYIIKEIDVED
;
A
#
# COMPACT_ATOMS: atom_id res chain seq x y z
N MET A 1 -17.51 16.79 52.26
CA MET A 1 -17.89 16.45 50.88
C MET A 1 -16.65 16.00 50.15
N SER A 2 -16.73 14.81 49.55
CA SER A 2 -15.65 14.02 48.97
C SER A 2 -14.99 14.67 47.75
N GLY A 3 -13.68 14.91 47.82
CA GLY A 3 -12.86 15.26 46.64
C GLY A 3 -12.45 13.98 45.90
N PHE A 4 -13.19 13.60 44.87
CA PHE A 4 -12.79 12.54 43.94
C PHE A 4 -11.60 13.05 43.11
N SER A 5 -10.42 12.47 43.33
CA SER A 5 -9.30 12.59 42.39
C SER A 5 -9.56 11.65 41.22
N GLN A 6 -10.09 12.18 40.12
CA GLN A 6 -10.12 11.44 38.86
C GLN A 6 -8.70 11.37 38.30
N SER A 7 -8.08 10.20 38.42
CA SER A 7 -6.90 9.85 37.65
C SER A 7 -7.29 9.80 36.18
N SER A 8 -6.73 10.71 35.37
CA SER A 8 -6.76 10.60 33.93
C SER A 8 -5.85 9.44 33.52
N VAL A 9 -6.43 8.24 33.47
CA VAL A 9 -5.80 7.12 32.78
C VAL A 9 -5.75 7.50 31.30
N SER A 10 -4.64 8.09 30.87
CA SER A 10 -4.36 8.21 29.46
C SER A 10 -4.26 6.78 28.93
N SER A 11 -5.27 6.32 28.18
CA SER A 11 -5.08 5.23 27.24
C SER A 11 -4.06 5.71 26.22
N GLN A 12 -2.78 5.58 26.56
CA GLN A 12 -1.72 5.51 25.58
C GLN A 12 -1.97 4.20 24.82
N ASN A 13 -2.84 4.28 23.81
CA ASN A 13 -2.79 3.34 22.71
C ASN A 13 -1.34 3.39 22.23
N SER A 14 -0.59 2.32 22.47
CA SER A 14 0.74 2.09 21.96
C SER A 14 0.66 1.99 20.44
N ARG A 15 0.44 3.13 19.79
CA ARG A 15 0.75 3.31 18.37
C ARG A 15 2.27 3.28 18.31
N GLY A 16 2.82 2.06 18.29
CA GLY A 16 4.22 1.83 18.00
C GLY A 16 4.62 2.70 16.82
N THR A 17 5.80 3.30 16.90
CA THR A 17 6.30 4.28 15.93
C THR A 17 6.14 3.72 14.53
N LYS A 18 5.14 4.20 13.77
CA LYS A 18 4.89 3.72 12.41
C LYS A 18 6.15 4.05 11.60
N ARG A 19 6.81 3.01 11.07
CA ARG A 19 7.91 3.18 10.10
C ARG A 19 7.43 4.14 9.00
N LYS A 20 8.19 5.20 8.77
CA LYS A 20 8.01 6.07 7.61
C LYS A 20 8.74 5.45 6.44
N TRP A 21 8.05 5.36 5.31
CA TRP A 21 8.67 5.00 4.04
C TRP A 21 9.49 6.20 3.56
N VAL A 22 10.69 5.93 3.02
CA VAL A 22 11.51 6.96 2.36
C VAL A 22 11.30 6.91 0.84
N LEU A 23 11.68 7.98 0.14
CA LEU A 23 11.46 8.10 -1.30
C LEU A 23 12.15 6.98 -2.08
N GLU A 24 13.36 6.61 -1.67
CA GLU A 24 14.14 5.53 -2.28
C GLU A 24 13.43 4.18 -2.16
N GLU A 25 12.79 3.91 -1.01
CA GLU A 25 12.00 2.71 -0.79
C GLU A 25 10.76 2.69 -1.69
N ASP A 26 10.08 3.82 -1.82
CA ASP A 26 8.89 3.94 -2.66
C ASP A 26 9.20 3.75 -4.14
N VAL A 27 10.27 4.35 -4.64
CA VAL A 27 10.71 4.19 -6.03
C VAL A 27 11.07 2.74 -6.31
N ALA A 28 11.85 2.10 -5.43
CA ALA A 28 12.18 0.69 -5.57
C ALA A 28 10.95 -0.22 -5.49
N PHE A 29 10.01 0.10 -4.60
CA PHE A 29 8.76 -0.62 -4.41
C PHE A 29 7.90 -0.62 -5.67
N VAL A 30 7.62 0.57 -6.23
CA VAL A 30 6.84 0.72 -7.46
C VAL A 30 7.55 0.05 -8.64
N SER A 31 8.87 0.21 -8.76
CA SER A 31 9.66 -0.44 -9.81
C SER A 31 9.57 -1.98 -9.76
N CYS A 32 9.68 -2.57 -8.55
CA CYS A 32 9.55 -4.02 -8.39
C CYS A 32 8.13 -4.50 -8.72
N MET A 33 7.08 -3.75 -8.35
CA MET A 33 5.69 -4.08 -8.72
C MET A 33 5.48 -4.07 -10.24
N VAL A 34 6.01 -3.06 -10.95
CA VAL A 34 5.93 -2.97 -12.42
C VAL A 34 6.68 -4.13 -13.07
N ASN A 35 7.89 -4.45 -12.59
CA ASN A 35 8.64 -5.59 -13.09
C ASN A 35 7.88 -6.90 -12.89
N LEU A 36 7.30 -7.10 -11.71
CA LEU A 36 6.53 -8.30 -11.39
C LEU A 36 5.27 -8.44 -12.26
N HIS A 37 4.59 -7.32 -12.55
CA HIS A 37 3.47 -7.26 -13.48
C HIS A 37 3.90 -7.62 -14.91
N ASN A 38 5.03 -7.08 -15.39
CA ASN A 38 5.55 -7.32 -16.73
C ASN A 38 5.99 -8.77 -16.96
N VAL A 39 6.33 -9.51 -15.90
CA VAL A 39 6.61 -10.96 -15.96
C VAL A 39 5.33 -11.76 -16.31
N GLY A 40 4.14 -11.18 -16.14
CA GLY A 40 2.86 -11.75 -16.57
C GLY A 40 2.37 -12.97 -15.78
N THR A 41 3.20 -13.50 -14.87
CA THR A 41 2.86 -14.65 -13.99
C THR A 41 2.00 -14.22 -12.80
N PHE A 42 2.09 -12.96 -12.42
CA PHE A 42 1.43 -12.38 -11.26
C PHE A 42 0.46 -11.29 -11.73
N ASN A 43 -0.74 -11.70 -12.14
CA ASN A 43 -1.82 -10.79 -12.51
C ASN A 43 -2.43 -10.11 -11.28
N ALA A 44 -2.91 -8.88 -11.45
CA ALA A 44 -3.53 -8.11 -10.36
C ALA A 44 -4.78 -8.82 -9.78
N ASP A 45 -5.44 -9.65 -10.60
CA ASP A 45 -6.58 -10.51 -10.26
C ASP A 45 -6.30 -11.46 -9.11
N THR A 46 -5.03 -11.84 -8.87
CA THR A 46 -4.68 -12.73 -7.77
C THR A 46 -4.68 -12.04 -6.40
N ARG A 47 -5.31 -10.85 -6.26
CA ARG A 47 -5.60 -10.16 -4.99
C ARG A 47 -4.34 -9.85 -4.16
N PHE A 48 -3.19 -9.61 -4.79
CA PHE A 48 -1.92 -9.45 -4.06
C PHE A 48 -1.73 -10.55 -3.00
N ASN A 49 -1.97 -11.80 -3.40
CA ASN A 49 -1.90 -12.96 -2.52
C ASN A 49 -0.51 -13.13 -1.89
N ALA A 50 -0.39 -14.13 -1.01
CA ALA A 50 0.85 -14.38 -0.30
C ALA A 50 2.05 -14.62 -1.23
N SER A 51 1.87 -15.29 -2.38
CA SER A 51 2.97 -15.53 -3.33
C SER A 51 3.44 -14.24 -4.01
N TYR A 52 2.52 -13.35 -4.39
CA TYR A 52 2.87 -12.01 -4.90
C TYR A 52 3.71 -11.23 -3.89
N LEU A 53 3.25 -11.17 -2.63
CA LEU A 53 3.95 -10.41 -1.59
C LEU A 53 5.32 -10.99 -1.26
N ASN A 54 5.45 -12.32 -1.26
CA ASN A 54 6.73 -12.99 -1.01
C ASN A 54 7.73 -12.73 -2.14
N GLU A 55 7.28 -12.76 -3.39
CA GLU A 55 8.16 -12.47 -4.53
C GLU A 55 8.57 -10.99 -4.55
N LEU A 56 7.64 -10.09 -4.23
CA LEU A 56 7.93 -8.66 -4.08
C LEU A 56 8.93 -8.40 -2.94
N GLU A 57 8.78 -9.06 -1.79
CA GLU A 57 9.76 -9.04 -0.70
C GLU A 57 11.13 -9.51 -1.19
N ARG A 58 11.21 -10.64 -1.90
CA ARG A 58 12.45 -11.18 -2.45
C ARG A 58 13.15 -10.21 -3.41
N MET A 59 12.38 -9.52 -4.26
CA MET A 59 12.93 -8.52 -5.17
C MET A 59 13.45 -7.30 -4.41
N LEU A 60 12.70 -6.83 -3.41
CA LEU A 60 13.10 -5.69 -2.58
C LEU A 60 14.31 -5.98 -1.69
N GLU A 61 14.46 -7.19 -1.16
CA GLU A 61 15.64 -7.58 -0.40
C GLU A 61 16.92 -7.52 -1.26
N LYS A 62 16.81 -7.74 -2.58
CA LYS A 62 17.95 -7.59 -3.49
C LYS A 62 18.29 -6.14 -3.79
N VAL A 63 17.27 -5.29 -3.98
CA VAL A 63 17.47 -3.86 -4.32
C VAL A 63 17.83 -3.05 -3.09
N LEU A 64 17.21 -3.36 -1.95
CA LEU A 64 17.30 -2.64 -0.68
C LEU A 64 17.54 -3.63 0.48
N PRO A 65 18.70 -4.31 0.53
CA PRO A 65 18.98 -5.30 1.58
C PRO A 65 18.95 -4.70 3.00
N HIS A 66 19.14 -3.39 3.13
CA HIS A 66 19.22 -2.71 4.43
C HIS A 66 17.86 -2.22 4.93
N ALA A 67 16.84 -2.19 4.06
CA ALA A 67 15.55 -1.64 4.40
C ALA A 67 14.74 -2.59 5.32
N ILE A 68 14.99 -3.90 5.33
CA ILE A 68 14.26 -4.89 6.15
C ILE A 68 12.73 -4.71 5.97
N LEU A 69 12.27 -4.85 4.72
CA LEU A 69 10.86 -4.70 4.36
C LEU A 69 10.19 -6.08 4.24
N LYS A 70 9.28 -6.40 5.16
CA LYS A 70 8.59 -7.69 5.18
C LYS A 70 7.23 -7.64 4.49
N ALA A 71 6.87 -8.71 3.78
CA ALA A 71 5.59 -8.89 3.09
C ALA A 71 4.40 -8.51 3.97
N LYS A 72 4.42 -8.98 5.22
CA LYS A 72 3.56 -8.49 6.31
C LYS A 72 4.42 -8.01 7.47
N PRO A 73 4.11 -6.86 8.09
CA PRO A 73 3.02 -5.94 7.76
C PRO A 73 3.37 -4.88 6.69
N ASN A 74 4.65 -4.71 6.33
CA ASN A 74 5.12 -3.52 5.64
C ASN A 74 4.56 -3.38 4.22
N LEU A 75 4.82 -4.37 3.35
CA LEU A 75 4.46 -4.26 1.92
C LEU A 75 2.94 -4.20 1.75
N ASN A 76 2.20 -5.06 2.46
CA ASN A 76 0.74 -5.07 2.44
C ASN A 76 0.14 -3.71 2.84
N SER A 77 0.67 -3.07 3.90
CA SER A 77 0.22 -1.73 4.30
C SER A 77 0.49 -0.66 3.24
N ARG A 78 1.60 -0.80 2.48
CA ARG A 78 1.97 0.15 1.44
C ARG A 78 1.09 0.02 0.21
N ILE A 79 0.82 -1.21 -0.23
CA ILE A 79 -0.13 -1.49 -1.32
C ILE A 79 -1.51 -0.90 -1.00
N ARG A 80 -2.01 -1.11 0.23
CA ARG A 80 -3.29 -0.52 0.67
C ARG A 80 -3.29 1.01 0.66
N THR A 81 -2.14 1.63 0.87
CA THR A 81 -2.02 3.09 0.83
C THR A 81 -2.01 3.57 -0.62
N LEU A 82 -1.19 2.96 -1.49
CA LEU A 82 -1.17 3.27 -2.92
C LEU A 82 -2.53 3.08 -3.59
N LYS A 83 -3.28 2.04 -3.22
CA LYS A 83 -4.66 1.83 -3.69
C LYS A 83 -5.58 3.00 -3.36
N ARG A 84 -5.50 3.51 -2.13
CA ARG A 84 -6.31 4.65 -1.67
C ARG A 84 -5.88 5.95 -2.34
N ASP A 85 -4.59 6.20 -2.41
CA ASP A 85 -4.05 7.41 -3.04
C ASP A 85 -4.41 7.43 -4.54
N TRP A 86 -4.32 6.28 -5.22
CA TRP A 86 -4.79 6.15 -6.58
C TRP A 86 -6.30 6.36 -6.73
N ALA A 87 -7.12 5.82 -5.82
CA ALA A 87 -8.56 6.02 -5.89
C ALA A 87 -8.94 7.51 -5.83
N ILE A 88 -8.20 8.32 -5.06
CA ILE A 88 -8.38 9.78 -5.02
C ILE A 88 -7.98 10.42 -6.35
N VAL A 89 -6.82 10.06 -6.90
CA VAL A 89 -6.35 10.58 -8.19
C VAL A 89 -7.35 10.20 -9.29
N TYR A 90 -7.84 8.97 -9.27
CA TYR A 90 -8.85 8.48 -10.19
C TYR A 90 -10.14 9.27 -10.03
N ASP A 91 -10.64 9.50 -8.82
CA ASP A 91 -11.86 10.27 -8.57
C ASP A 91 -11.75 11.70 -9.13
N ILE A 92 -10.62 12.38 -8.91
CA ILE A 92 -10.34 13.72 -9.46
C ILE A 92 -10.30 13.68 -10.99
N LEU A 93 -9.61 12.68 -11.56
CA LEU A 93 -9.52 12.53 -13.01
C LEU A 93 -10.90 12.20 -13.61
N SER A 94 -11.66 11.26 -13.03
CA SER A 94 -12.95 10.81 -13.54
C SER A 94 -14.04 11.85 -13.38
N SER A 95 -14.06 12.59 -12.27
CA SER A 95 -14.98 13.71 -12.08
C SER A 95 -14.75 14.85 -13.09
N HIS A 96 -13.56 14.91 -13.70
CA HIS A 96 -13.23 15.83 -14.79
C HIS A 96 -13.33 15.19 -16.19
N TRP A 97 -13.52 13.88 -16.30
CA TRP A 97 -13.32 13.09 -17.53
C TRP A 97 -14.52 12.25 -17.95
N GLU A 98 -15.75 12.60 -17.57
CA GLU A 98 -16.95 12.10 -18.28
C GLU A 98 -17.00 12.48 -19.78
N ILE A 99 -15.95 13.10 -20.35
CA ILE A 99 -15.94 13.57 -21.74
C ILE A 99 -15.11 12.74 -22.73
N CYS A 100 -14.09 11.92 -22.40
CA CYS A 100 -13.31 11.25 -23.49
C CYS A 100 -12.63 9.92 -23.13
N SER A 101 -13.27 8.77 -23.32
CA SER A 101 -12.70 7.39 -23.20
C SER A 101 -11.21 7.18 -23.51
N ASN A 102 -10.63 6.21 -22.78
CA ASN A 102 -9.40 5.41 -23.03
C ASN A 102 -8.12 5.81 -22.31
N ASN A 103 -8.01 5.40 -21.04
CA ASN A 103 -6.81 4.74 -20.50
C ASN A 103 -7.26 3.68 -19.47
N TYR A 104 -8.01 2.70 -19.99
CA TYR A 104 -8.32 1.46 -19.30
C TYR A 104 -7.02 0.64 -19.16
N TYR A 105 -6.93 -0.21 -18.12
CA TYR A 105 -6.18 -1.48 -18.07
C TYR A 105 -5.23 -1.74 -16.89
N ILE A 106 -4.75 -0.75 -16.11
CA ILE A 106 -3.85 -1.10 -14.97
C ILE A 106 -4.58 -1.07 -13.61
N ILE A 107 -5.74 -0.39 -13.52
CA ILE A 107 -6.24 0.02 -12.20
C ILE A 107 -7.75 -0.19 -11.99
N LYS A 108 -8.42 -0.85 -12.94
CA LYS A 108 -9.79 -1.35 -12.76
C LYS A 108 -9.87 -2.71 -12.04
N GLU A 109 -8.79 -3.49 -11.96
CA GLU A 109 -8.73 -4.79 -11.25
C GLU A 109 -8.32 -4.66 -9.78
N ILE A 110 -8.60 -3.51 -9.19
CA ILE A 110 -8.57 -3.33 -7.74
C ILE A 110 -10.02 -3.29 -7.31
N ASP A 111 -10.63 -4.48 -7.20
CA ASP A 111 -11.99 -4.64 -6.70
C ASP A 111 -12.15 -3.85 -5.40
N VAL A 112 -12.91 -2.76 -5.54
CA VAL A 112 -13.69 -2.17 -4.47
C VAL A 112 -14.97 -3.00 -4.45
N GLU A 113 -14.95 -4.09 -3.70
CA GLU A 113 -16.16 -4.68 -3.14
C GLU A 113 -16.06 -4.58 -1.62
N ASP A 114 -17.21 -4.24 -1.02
CA ASP A 114 -17.45 -3.80 0.36
C ASP A 114 -16.81 -4.64 1.48
#